data_AF-A0A1B2Z2P2-F1
#
_entry.id   AF-A0A1B2Z2P2-F1
#
_cell.length_a   1.000
_cell.length_b   1.000
_cell.length_c   1.000
_cell.angle_alpha   90.00
_cell.angle_beta   90.00
_cell.angle_gamma   90.00
#
_symmetry.space_group_name_H-M   'P 1'
#
loop_
_entity.id
_entity.type
_entity.pdbx_description
1 polymer ?
#
loop_
_entity_poly.entity_id
_entity_poly.type
_entity_poly.pdbx_seq_one_letter_code
_entity_poly.pdbx_strand_id
1 'polypeptide(L)'
;MFIRRIQIFVFILFLPGVVEARTLDELKVSYEVKMLELKNKHTLALDKLVTGYLGALERVQKKFQEGGRLGDVLKVTKEKEDLKNKAWPLPKLEKSLPADLVKLRKVYEKTRILVERENATAIVEVAIKMDGLLEKQTETLTKAGRIAQAKKAKVQRETIAADPKIVSSKNLLERVRLDQNAPVAMRIRRSGDHLEVLVRFDKSGDFSMDSPVENVVEITGGKKQKGETKATVLGEFVGAKGYQVDPYVAFESDLDDVLTPPMQAVSLEVKPGVTYEERKCLRIKMGPVAPNPRIEWPNLLEPETSASVVKLNFHYLIPLENQKLRGFAFHQGLLAPLDGQVMTTRGRWVGKSIVAESVNNNANLRFYFEGLSGGGKTFNGGNEVVYLDDLKVTFQQFSAHSVATYKDGKVASKPVTDAEAQKSIILSGRLISQN
;
A
#
# COMPACT_ATOMS: atom_id res chain seq x y z
N MET A 1 -38.16 -10.44 31.32
CA MET A 1 -38.98 -9.30 30.84
C MET A 1 -38.61 -8.04 31.66
N PHE A 2 -37.36 -7.57 31.53
CA PHE A 2 -36.71 -6.65 32.49
C PHE A 2 -36.19 -5.37 31.82
N ILE A 3 -36.95 -4.82 30.87
CA ILE A 3 -36.66 -3.54 30.22
C ILE A 3 -37.96 -2.74 30.17
N ARG A 4 -38.36 -2.15 31.29
CA ARG A 4 -39.43 -1.15 31.39
C ARG A 4 -39.48 -0.66 32.84
N ARG A 5 -38.50 0.16 33.25
CA ARG A 5 -38.53 1.07 34.42
C ARG A 5 -37.14 1.71 34.67
N ILE A 6 -36.59 2.37 33.66
CA ILE A 6 -35.66 3.49 33.89
C ILE A 6 -36.49 4.75 33.66
N GLN A 7 -37.31 5.09 34.66
CA GLN A 7 -38.01 6.37 34.71
C GLN A 7 -36.97 7.44 35.05
N ILE A 8 -36.55 8.16 34.02
CA ILE A 8 -36.31 9.62 33.97
C ILE A 8 -36.02 10.25 35.35
N PHE A 9 -34.73 10.28 35.70
CA PHE A 9 -34.11 11.36 36.48
C PHE A 9 -32.76 11.68 35.84
N VAL A 10 -32.78 12.11 34.58
CA VAL A 10 -31.59 12.55 33.83
C VAL A 10 -31.81 14.01 33.44
N PHE A 11 -32.01 14.87 34.45
CA PHE A 11 -32.17 16.31 34.27
C PHE A 11 -31.13 17.14 35.04
N ILE A 12 -29.97 16.56 35.32
CA ILE A 12 -28.81 17.30 35.81
C ILE A 12 -27.61 16.75 35.08
N LEU A 13 -27.35 17.19 33.84
CA LEU A 13 -26.13 16.74 33.15
C LEU A 13 -25.11 17.84 32.88
N PHE A 14 -25.48 19.11 32.68
CA PHE A 14 -24.52 20.23 32.67
C PHE A 14 -25.26 21.57 32.80
N LEU A 15 -25.88 21.84 33.96
CA LEU A 15 -26.26 23.22 34.31
C LEU A 15 -25.03 23.93 34.90
N PRO A 16 -24.65 25.13 34.42
CA PRO A 16 -23.65 25.95 35.09
C PRO A 16 -24.30 26.48 36.38
N GLY A 17 -24.09 25.80 37.51
CA GLY A 17 -24.64 26.31 38.78
C GLY A 17 -24.75 25.35 39.96
N VAL A 18 -24.54 24.03 39.80
CA VAL A 18 -24.53 23.12 40.96
C VAL A 18 -23.25 22.30 40.97
N VAL A 19 -22.23 22.86 41.62
CA VAL A 19 -20.95 22.20 41.96
C VAL A 19 -21.09 21.48 43.30
N GLU A 20 -22.21 20.79 43.54
CA GLU A 20 -22.38 19.95 44.73
C GLU A 20 -21.99 18.50 44.41
N ALA A 21 -20.86 18.11 45.01
CA ALA A 21 -20.23 16.80 45.15
C ALA A 21 -20.90 15.59 44.48
N ARG A 22 -20.72 15.42 43.17
CA ARG A 22 -21.01 14.13 42.51
C ARG A 22 -20.06 13.05 43.00
N THR A 23 -20.57 11.90 43.41
CA THR A 23 -19.74 10.74 43.80
C THR A 23 -18.94 10.19 42.60
N LEU A 24 -17.89 9.41 42.85
CA LEU A 24 -17.11 8.80 41.76
C LEU A 24 -17.98 7.89 40.86
N ASP A 25 -18.94 7.19 41.45
CA ASP A 25 -19.86 6.33 40.70
C ASP A 25 -20.85 7.13 39.86
N GLU A 26 -21.37 8.25 40.39
CA GLU A 26 -22.21 9.18 39.61
C GLU A 26 -21.47 9.82 38.44
N LEU A 27 -20.20 10.20 38.64
CA LEU A 27 -19.35 10.72 37.57
C LEU A 27 -19.14 9.67 36.48
N LYS A 28 -18.86 8.42 36.87
CA LYS A 28 -18.70 7.30 35.93
C LYS A 28 -19.98 7.06 35.12
N VAL A 29 -21.13 6.93 35.77
CA VAL A 29 -22.42 6.73 35.10
C VAL A 29 -22.73 7.90 34.15
N SER A 30 -22.52 9.13 34.62
CA SER A 30 -22.70 10.35 33.81
C SER A 30 -21.84 10.35 32.54
N TYR A 31 -20.58 9.92 32.64
CA TYR A 31 -19.67 9.80 31.50
C TYR A 31 -20.14 8.72 30.52
N GLU A 32 -20.50 7.53 31.01
CA GLU A 32 -20.98 6.42 30.18
C GLU A 32 -22.25 6.79 29.42
N VAL A 33 -23.22 7.45 30.06
CA VAL A 33 -24.45 7.95 29.43
C VAL A 33 -24.12 8.93 28.31
N LYS A 34 -23.21 9.90 28.55
CA LYS A 34 -22.82 10.87 27.52
C LYS A 34 -22.10 10.21 26.35
N MET A 35 -21.22 9.25 26.61
CA MET A 35 -20.54 8.50 25.56
C MET A 35 -21.52 7.67 24.72
N LEU A 36 -22.58 7.13 25.32
CA LEU A 36 -23.64 6.42 24.63
C LEU A 36 -24.52 7.36 23.79
N GLU A 37 -24.90 8.54 24.32
CA GLU A 37 -25.61 9.58 23.57
C GLU A 37 -24.83 10.00 22.32
N LEU A 38 -23.52 10.25 22.46
CA LEU A 38 -22.66 10.61 21.33
C LEU A 38 -22.58 9.48 20.30
N LYS A 39 -22.45 8.23 20.74
CA LYS A 39 -22.48 7.06 19.85
C LYS A 39 -23.78 7.01 19.04
N ASN A 40 -24.93 7.19 19.69
CA ASN A 40 -26.22 7.14 19.01
C ASN A 40 -26.38 8.30 18.02
N LYS A 41 -25.99 9.52 18.41
CA LYS A 41 -26.02 10.70 17.54
C LYS A 41 -25.14 10.51 16.30
N HIS A 42 -23.94 9.96 16.48
CA HIS A 42 -23.00 9.68 15.39
C HIS A 42 -23.55 8.63 14.41
N THR A 43 -24.07 7.51 14.92
CA THR A 43 -24.71 6.48 14.09
C THR A 43 -25.84 7.07 13.25
N LEU A 44 -26.75 7.84 13.87
CA LEU A 44 -27.86 8.47 13.15
C LEU A 44 -27.39 9.45 12.06
N ALA A 45 -26.33 10.23 12.34
CA ALA A 45 -25.76 11.15 11.36
C ALA A 45 -25.15 10.40 10.16
N LEU A 46 -24.42 9.32 10.41
CA LEU A 46 -23.85 8.47 9.36
C LEU A 46 -24.94 7.76 8.54
N ASP A 47 -25.96 7.19 9.18
CA ASP A 47 -27.07 6.53 8.49
C ASP A 47 -27.82 7.49 7.58
N LYS A 48 -28.08 8.71 8.06
CA LYS A 48 -28.70 9.78 7.26
C LYS A 48 -27.83 10.16 6.07
N LEU A 49 -26.52 10.29 6.27
CA LEU A 49 -25.58 10.63 5.20
C LEU A 49 -25.51 9.53 4.14
N VAL A 50 -25.40 8.26 4.55
CA VAL A 50 -25.36 7.10 3.64
C VAL A 50 -26.66 6.99 2.87
N THR A 51 -27.81 7.10 3.54
CA THR A 51 -29.13 7.05 2.88
C THR A 51 -29.28 8.17 1.85
N GLY A 52 -28.88 9.40 2.20
CA GLY A 52 -28.93 10.53 1.28
C GLY A 52 -28.03 10.34 0.06
N TYR A 53 -26.84 9.77 0.25
CA TYR A 53 -25.90 9.50 -0.84
C TYR A 53 -26.39 8.38 -1.76
N LEU A 54 -26.92 7.27 -1.20
CA LEU A 54 -27.53 6.19 -1.98
C LEU A 54 -28.68 6.70 -2.85
N GLY A 55 -29.55 7.55 -2.31
CA GLY A 55 -30.63 8.16 -3.09
C GLY A 55 -30.13 9.11 -4.20
N ALA A 56 -28.98 9.78 -4.00
CA ALA A 56 -28.35 10.58 -5.04
C ALA A 56 -27.74 9.72 -6.15
N LEU A 57 -27.09 8.61 -5.78
CA LEU A 57 -26.57 7.62 -6.73
C LEU A 57 -27.69 7.00 -7.57
N GLU A 58 -28.85 6.72 -6.98
CA GLU A 58 -30.02 6.21 -7.73
C GLU A 58 -30.52 7.15 -8.81
N ARG A 59 -30.56 8.46 -8.53
CA ARG A 59 -30.94 9.47 -9.52
C ARG A 59 -29.93 9.53 -10.68
N VAL A 60 -28.64 9.46 -10.38
CA VAL A 60 -27.59 9.44 -11.41
C VAL A 60 -27.61 8.14 -12.22
N GLN A 61 -27.82 7.00 -11.56
CA GLN A 61 -27.96 5.71 -12.23
C GLN A 61 -29.12 5.72 -13.21
N LYS A 62 -30.30 6.22 -12.80
CA LYS A 62 -31.48 6.34 -13.66
C LYS A 62 -31.19 7.21 -14.89
N LYS A 63 -30.52 8.36 -14.71
CA LYS A 63 -30.08 9.23 -15.82
C LYS A 63 -29.18 8.49 -16.81
N PHE A 64 -28.24 7.66 -16.34
CA PHE A 64 -27.37 6.88 -17.22
C PHE A 64 -28.12 5.73 -17.91
N GLN A 65 -29.09 5.12 -17.25
CA GLN A 65 -29.96 4.09 -17.84
C GLN A 65 -30.81 4.67 -18.99
N GLU A 66 -31.47 5.81 -18.75
CA GLU A 66 -32.27 6.51 -19.77
C GLU A 66 -31.41 6.94 -20.97
N GLY A 67 -30.14 7.26 -20.73
CA GLY A 67 -29.17 7.58 -21.78
C GLY A 67 -28.49 6.37 -22.44
N GLY A 68 -28.85 5.13 -22.11
CA GLY A 68 -28.22 3.92 -22.69
C GLY A 68 -26.75 3.71 -22.34
N ARG A 69 -26.24 4.33 -21.26
CA ARG A 69 -24.81 4.33 -20.88
C ARG A 69 -24.46 3.19 -19.92
N LEU A 70 -24.50 1.95 -20.40
CA LEU A 70 -24.29 0.75 -19.57
C LEU A 70 -22.99 0.80 -18.74
N GLY A 71 -21.86 1.21 -19.35
CA GLY A 71 -20.58 1.30 -18.65
C GLY A 71 -20.60 2.24 -17.42
N ASP A 72 -21.38 3.31 -17.48
CA ASP A 72 -21.50 4.25 -16.36
C ASP A 72 -22.51 3.79 -15.31
N VAL A 73 -23.55 3.05 -15.72
CA VAL A 73 -24.46 2.37 -14.81
C VAL A 73 -23.70 1.37 -13.94
N LEU A 74 -22.81 0.57 -14.53
CA LEU A 74 -22.00 -0.42 -13.78
C LEU A 74 -21.09 0.26 -12.75
N LYS A 75 -20.50 1.42 -13.08
CA LYS A 75 -19.67 2.20 -12.15
C LYS A 75 -20.48 2.71 -10.94
N VAL A 76 -21.70 3.20 -11.18
CA VAL A 76 -22.58 3.62 -10.08
C VAL A 76 -23.04 2.43 -9.23
N THR A 77 -23.33 1.27 -9.85
CA THR A 77 -23.69 0.05 -9.11
C THR A 77 -22.56 -0.39 -8.17
N LYS A 78 -21.31 -0.40 -8.64
CA LYS A 78 -20.14 -0.73 -7.81
C LYS A 78 -19.98 0.22 -6.62
N GLU A 79 -20.11 1.54 -6.83
CA GLU A 79 -20.08 2.52 -5.73
C GLU A 79 -21.19 2.27 -4.69
N LYS A 80 -22.40 1.88 -5.13
CA LYS A 80 -23.49 1.49 -4.21
C LYS A 80 -23.15 0.23 -3.42
N GLU A 81 -22.47 -0.75 -4.03
CA GLU A 81 -22.01 -1.97 -3.34
C GLU A 81 -20.94 -1.64 -2.29
N ASP A 82 -19.95 -0.82 -2.64
CA ASP A 82 -18.90 -0.38 -1.70
C ASP A 82 -19.50 0.31 -0.46
N LEU A 83 -20.51 1.16 -0.65
CA LEU A 83 -21.25 1.78 0.45
C LEU A 83 -22.02 0.78 1.31
N LYS A 84 -22.70 -0.20 0.69
CA LYS A 84 -23.46 -1.24 1.42
C LYS A 84 -22.53 -2.13 2.24
N ASN A 85 -21.33 -2.39 1.73
CA ASN A 85 -20.27 -3.10 2.43
C ASN A 85 -19.57 -2.26 3.51
N LYS A 86 -20.07 -1.03 3.77
CA LYS A 86 -19.55 -0.09 4.77
C LYS A 86 -18.07 0.25 4.57
N ALA A 87 -17.59 0.23 3.33
CA ALA A 87 -16.23 0.64 3.02
C ALA A 87 -16.01 2.11 3.41
N TRP A 88 -15.04 2.35 4.28
CA TRP A 88 -14.54 3.68 4.58
C TRP A 88 -13.04 3.64 4.92
N PRO A 89 -12.21 4.45 4.26
CA PRO A 89 -12.53 5.31 3.12
C PRO A 89 -13.13 4.52 1.93
N LEU A 90 -13.88 5.19 1.06
CA LEU A 90 -14.37 4.52 -0.14
C LEU A 90 -13.18 4.21 -1.07
N PRO A 91 -13.16 3.06 -1.78
CA PRO A 91 -12.05 2.66 -2.65
C PRO A 91 -11.79 3.67 -3.76
N LYS A 92 -10.54 3.85 -4.20
CA LYS A 92 -10.21 4.84 -5.23
C LYS A 92 -11.10 4.75 -6.47
N LEU A 93 -11.53 5.93 -6.92
CA LEU A 93 -12.27 6.16 -8.15
C LEU A 93 -11.43 5.81 -9.40
N GLU A 94 -12.02 5.06 -10.34
CA GLU A 94 -11.41 4.75 -11.65
C GLU A 94 -11.13 6.03 -12.47
N LYS A 95 -10.07 6.04 -13.30
CA LYS A 95 -9.64 7.27 -14.01
C LYS A 95 -10.69 7.88 -14.96
N SER A 96 -11.64 7.09 -15.45
CA SER A 96 -12.64 7.50 -16.46
C SER A 96 -14.07 7.56 -15.92
N LEU A 97 -14.30 8.27 -14.81
CA LEU A 97 -15.63 8.38 -14.21
C LEU A 97 -16.46 9.56 -14.76
N PRO A 98 -17.79 9.40 -14.83
CA PRO A 98 -18.68 10.52 -15.10
C PRO A 98 -18.52 11.65 -14.08
N ALA A 99 -18.48 12.90 -14.56
CA ALA A 99 -18.34 14.09 -13.71
C ALA A 99 -19.39 14.17 -12.59
N ASP A 100 -20.62 13.74 -12.87
CA ASP A 100 -21.72 13.71 -11.89
C ASP A 100 -21.38 12.80 -10.69
N LEU A 101 -20.81 11.62 -10.94
CA LEU A 101 -20.41 10.66 -9.90
C LEU A 101 -19.24 11.20 -9.08
N VAL A 102 -18.23 11.77 -9.74
CA VAL A 102 -17.07 12.39 -9.06
C VAL A 102 -17.53 13.53 -8.14
N LYS A 103 -18.44 14.38 -8.62
CA LYS A 103 -18.98 15.51 -7.84
C LYS A 103 -19.76 15.03 -6.62
N LEU A 104 -20.65 14.05 -6.80
CA LEU A 104 -21.43 13.49 -5.69
C LEU A 104 -20.53 12.87 -4.62
N ARG A 105 -19.54 12.08 -5.03
CA ARG A 105 -18.61 11.44 -4.10
C ARG A 105 -17.80 12.46 -3.31
N LYS A 106 -17.31 13.52 -3.96
CA LYS A 106 -16.58 14.60 -3.28
C LYS A 106 -17.42 15.25 -2.17
N VAL A 107 -18.72 15.46 -2.43
CA VAL A 107 -19.66 16.01 -1.43
C VAL A 107 -19.87 15.01 -0.29
N TYR A 108 -20.09 13.74 -0.59
CA TYR A 108 -20.24 12.69 0.42
C TYR A 108 -19.01 12.59 1.33
N GLU A 109 -17.81 12.48 0.76
CA GLU A 109 -16.56 12.34 1.52
C GLU A 109 -16.29 13.56 2.40
N LYS A 110 -16.49 14.79 1.88
CA LYS A 110 -16.35 16.02 2.67
C LYS A 110 -17.33 16.05 3.84
N THR A 111 -18.58 15.67 3.60
CA THR A 111 -19.63 15.66 4.64
C THR A 111 -19.36 14.57 5.67
N ARG A 112 -18.86 13.40 5.25
CA ARG A 112 -18.48 12.33 6.18
C ARG A 112 -17.34 12.76 7.09
N ILE A 113 -16.28 13.37 6.54
CA ILE A 113 -15.18 13.91 7.32
C ILE A 113 -15.69 14.93 8.36
N LEU A 114 -16.64 15.80 7.99
CA LEU A 114 -17.25 16.74 8.93
C LEU A 114 -17.97 16.01 10.08
N VAL A 115 -18.81 15.02 9.77
CA VAL A 115 -19.51 14.21 10.79
C VAL A 115 -18.54 13.50 11.73
N GLU A 116 -17.48 12.90 11.19
CA GLU A 116 -16.47 12.21 12.00
C GLU A 116 -15.72 13.19 12.90
N ARG A 117 -15.33 14.37 12.39
CA ARG A 117 -14.66 15.41 13.18
C ARG A 117 -15.55 15.99 14.27
N GLU A 118 -16.81 16.30 13.97
CA GLU A 118 -17.77 16.80 14.96
C GLU A 118 -17.96 15.80 16.11
N ASN A 119 -18.06 14.51 15.78
CA ASN A 119 -18.13 13.44 16.76
C ASN A 119 -16.85 13.33 17.59
N ALA A 120 -15.67 13.36 16.95
CA ALA A 120 -14.38 13.32 17.62
C ALA A 120 -14.19 14.52 18.56
N THR A 121 -14.57 15.74 18.15
CA THR A 121 -14.56 16.94 19.00
C THR A 121 -15.44 16.73 20.23
N ALA A 122 -16.68 16.28 20.04
CA ALA A 122 -17.60 16.04 21.16
C ALA A 122 -17.08 14.98 22.13
N ILE A 123 -16.49 13.90 21.62
CA ILE A 123 -15.88 12.84 22.44
C ILE A 123 -14.72 13.40 23.28
N VAL A 124 -13.81 14.15 22.66
CA VAL A 124 -12.65 14.75 23.34
C VAL A 124 -13.11 15.77 24.39
N GLU A 125 -14.10 16.60 24.10
CA GLU A 125 -14.65 17.55 25.07
C GLU A 125 -15.27 16.85 26.29
N VAL A 126 -16.02 15.76 26.09
CA VAL A 126 -16.59 14.97 27.19
C VAL A 126 -15.47 14.36 28.05
N ALA A 127 -14.42 13.84 27.42
CA ALA A 127 -13.26 13.30 28.14
C ALA A 127 -12.51 14.38 28.94
N ILE A 128 -12.26 15.56 28.37
CA ILE A 128 -11.63 16.69 29.06
C ILE A 128 -12.47 17.12 30.28
N LYS A 129 -13.79 17.26 30.11
CA LYS A 129 -14.69 17.62 31.21
C LYS A 129 -14.67 16.59 32.32
N MET A 130 -14.70 15.30 31.98
CA MET A 130 -14.64 14.22 32.95
C MET A 130 -13.29 14.16 33.67
N ASP A 131 -12.17 14.35 32.96
CA ASP A 131 -10.83 14.42 33.57
C ASP A 131 -10.75 15.54 34.60
N GLY A 132 -11.22 16.75 34.27
CA GLY A 132 -11.25 17.88 35.20
C GLY A 132 -12.17 17.66 36.41
N LEU A 133 -13.27 16.93 36.27
CA LEU A 133 -14.13 16.56 37.40
C LEU A 133 -13.46 15.53 38.32
N LEU A 134 -12.80 14.53 37.75
CA LEU A 134 -12.04 13.52 38.49
C LEU A 134 -10.81 14.12 39.18
N GLU A 135 -10.16 15.10 38.58
CA GLU A 135 -9.07 15.86 39.21
C GLU A 135 -9.53 16.58 40.46
N LYS A 136 -10.61 17.37 40.36
CA LYS A 136 -11.23 18.03 41.51
C LYS A 136 -11.65 17.03 42.60
N GLN A 137 -12.24 15.89 42.21
CA GLN A 137 -12.58 14.84 43.19
C GLN A 137 -11.35 14.23 43.85
N THR A 138 -10.27 14.02 43.10
CA THR A 138 -9.01 13.52 43.65
C THR A 138 -8.48 14.48 44.72
N GLU A 139 -8.49 15.79 44.46
CA GLU A 139 -8.10 16.80 45.45
C GLU A 139 -9.00 16.80 46.69
N THR A 140 -10.33 16.82 46.51
CA THR A 140 -11.30 16.82 47.62
C THR A 140 -11.16 15.58 48.49
N LEU A 141 -11.07 14.40 47.89
CA LEU A 141 -10.90 13.13 48.60
C LEU A 141 -9.56 13.05 49.32
N THR A 142 -8.51 13.63 48.74
CA THR A 142 -7.17 13.69 49.37
C THR A 142 -7.19 14.60 50.60
N LYS A 143 -7.75 15.81 50.48
CA LYS A 143 -7.94 16.75 51.62
C LYS A 143 -8.79 16.14 52.74
N ALA A 144 -9.76 15.30 52.40
CA ALA A 144 -10.61 14.59 53.35
C ALA A 144 -9.99 13.30 53.93
N GLY A 145 -8.73 12.97 53.62
CA GLY A 145 -8.06 11.76 54.11
C GLY A 145 -8.56 10.44 53.47
N ARG A 146 -9.41 10.50 52.44
CA ARG A 146 -10.01 9.34 51.75
C ARG A 146 -9.10 8.82 50.63
N ILE A 147 -7.89 8.42 50.98
CA ILE A 147 -6.81 8.09 50.03
C ILE A 147 -7.18 6.95 49.06
N ALA A 148 -7.91 5.93 49.52
CA ALA A 148 -8.33 4.82 48.66
C ALA A 148 -9.27 5.29 47.52
N GLN A 149 -10.17 6.24 47.80
CA GLN A 149 -11.07 6.79 46.79
C GLN A 149 -10.34 7.76 45.84
N ALA A 150 -9.42 8.56 46.36
CA ALA A 150 -8.56 9.42 45.54
C ALA A 150 -7.73 8.61 44.53
N LYS A 151 -7.17 7.46 44.95
CA LYS A 151 -6.47 6.53 44.04
C LYS A 151 -7.39 6.00 42.94
N LYS A 152 -8.64 5.64 43.26
CA LYS A 152 -9.63 5.19 42.25
C LYS A 152 -9.90 6.28 41.21
N ALA A 153 -10.08 7.53 41.64
CA ALA A 153 -10.29 8.67 40.75
C ALA A 153 -9.10 8.88 39.80
N LYS A 154 -7.86 8.79 40.33
CA LYS A 154 -6.64 8.87 39.52
C LYS A 154 -6.57 7.76 38.46
N VAL A 155 -6.83 6.51 38.84
CA VAL A 155 -6.86 5.38 37.89
C VAL A 155 -7.92 5.58 36.81
N GLN A 156 -9.08 6.15 37.15
CA GLN A 156 -10.12 6.46 36.16
C GLN A 156 -9.64 7.52 35.15
N ARG A 157 -8.90 8.56 35.58
CA ARG A 157 -8.30 9.56 34.67
C ARG A 157 -7.35 8.91 33.68
N GLU A 158 -6.42 8.09 34.18
CA GLU A 158 -5.46 7.34 33.36
C GLU A 158 -6.18 6.43 32.36
N THR A 159 -7.25 5.77 32.81
CA THR A 159 -8.10 4.92 31.96
C THR A 159 -8.77 5.71 30.82
N ILE A 160 -9.34 6.89 31.12
CA ILE A 160 -9.97 7.75 30.11
C ILE A 160 -8.93 8.29 29.13
N ALA A 161 -7.76 8.69 29.62
CA ALA A 161 -6.69 9.21 28.77
C ALA A 161 -6.15 8.15 27.80
N ALA A 162 -6.11 6.88 28.22
CA ALA A 162 -5.66 5.75 27.42
C ALA A 162 -6.79 5.06 26.61
N ASP A 163 -8.05 5.50 26.74
CA ASP A 163 -9.17 4.92 26.01
C ASP A 163 -8.92 5.03 24.49
N PRO A 164 -8.92 3.90 23.75
CA PRO A 164 -8.65 3.88 22.31
C PRO A 164 -9.53 4.84 21.51
N LYS A 165 -10.78 5.05 21.93
CA LYS A 165 -11.72 5.96 21.26
C LYS A 165 -11.34 7.42 21.47
N ILE A 166 -10.80 7.77 22.64
CA ILE A 166 -10.31 9.14 22.92
C ILE A 166 -9.02 9.38 22.14
N VAL A 167 -8.09 8.43 22.16
CA VAL A 167 -6.83 8.51 21.41
C VAL A 167 -7.09 8.63 19.91
N SER A 168 -7.96 7.79 19.34
CA SER A 168 -8.31 7.85 17.92
C SER A 168 -9.03 9.15 17.55
N SER A 169 -9.91 9.66 18.42
CA SER A 169 -10.58 10.95 18.21
C SER A 169 -9.59 12.12 18.18
N LYS A 170 -8.61 12.14 19.11
CA LYS A 170 -7.53 13.15 19.10
C LYS A 170 -6.70 13.06 17.82
N ASN A 171 -6.26 11.86 17.45
CA ASN A 171 -5.50 11.61 16.23
C ASN A 171 -6.28 12.07 14.99
N LEU A 172 -7.58 11.78 14.88
CA LEU A 172 -8.42 12.22 13.77
C LEU A 172 -8.44 13.75 13.66
N LEU A 173 -8.61 14.45 14.79
CA LEU A 173 -8.67 15.91 14.81
C LEU A 173 -7.34 16.55 14.37
N GLU A 174 -6.22 15.93 14.70
CA GLU A 174 -4.87 16.36 14.30
C GLU A 174 -4.55 16.04 12.84
N ARG A 175 -4.99 14.87 12.35
CA ARG A 175 -4.53 14.30 11.07
C ARG A 175 -5.47 14.54 9.89
N VAL A 176 -6.76 14.78 10.12
CA VAL A 176 -7.71 14.91 9.00
C VAL A 176 -8.16 16.36 8.85
N ARG A 177 -7.65 17.07 7.85
CA ARG A 177 -8.07 18.47 7.59
C ARG A 177 -9.23 18.55 6.60
N LEU A 178 -10.07 19.58 6.75
CA LEU A 178 -11.25 19.82 5.90
C LEU A 178 -10.88 20.25 4.47
N ASP A 179 -9.69 20.81 4.28
CA ASP A 179 -9.12 21.18 2.99
C ASP A 179 -8.45 20.00 2.26
N GLN A 180 -8.50 18.79 2.85
CA GLN A 180 -7.85 17.56 2.36
C GLN A 180 -6.31 17.61 2.35
N ASN A 181 -5.68 18.64 2.91
CA ASN A 181 -4.24 18.68 3.13
C ASN A 181 -3.88 18.03 4.46
N ALA A 182 -4.13 16.72 4.55
CA ALA A 182 -3.66 15.93 5.69
C ALA A 182 -2.15 16.15 5.90
N PRO A 183 -1.67 16.18 7.16
CA PRO A 183 -0.26 16.29 7.42
C PRO A 183 0.48 15.09 6.81
N VAL A 184 1.73 15.33 6.45
CA VAL A 184 2.62 14.26 6.02
C VAL A 184 2.75 13.27 7.18
N ALA A 185 2.58 11.98 6.88
CA ALA A 185 2.82 10.88 7.80
C ALA A 185 4.25 10.37 7.67
N MET A 186 4.70 10.19 6.43
CA MET A 186 5.97 9.55 6.13
C MET A 186 6.54 10.02 4.80
N ARG A 187 7.86 9.97 4.68
CA ARG A 187 8.56 9.97 3.40
C ARG A 187 9.03 8.56 3.12
N ILE A 188 8.73 8.06 1.92
CA ILE A 188 9.01 6.67 1.56
C ILE A 188 9.83 6.63 0.27
N ARG A 189 10.60 5.56 0.11
CA ARG A 189 11.38 5.26 -1.10
C ARG A 189 10.91 3.95 -1.70
N ARG A 190 10.65 3.93 -3.00
CA ARG A 190 10.30 2.75 -3.77
C ARG A 190 11.56 1.98 -4.19
N SER A 191 11.52 0.66 -4.05
CA SER A 191 12.55 -0.25 -4.57
C SER A 191 12.53 -0.27 -6.10
N GLY A 192 13.65 -0.59 -6.76
CA GLY A 192 13.77 -0.73 -8.21
C GLY A 192 14.11 0.56 -8.97
N ASP A 193 13.48 1.68 -8.62
CA ASP A 193 13.74 2.98 -9.26
C ASP A 193 14.19 4.09 -8.29
N HIS A 194 14.14 3.81 -6.99
CA HIS A 194 14.54 4.70 -5.92
C HIS A 194 13.74 6.00 -5.82
N LEU A 195 12.57 6.07 -6.47
CA LEU A 195 11.70 7.24 -6.39
C LEU A 195 11.25 7.45 -4.95
N GLU A 196 11.25 8.72 -4.52
CA GLU A 196 10.79 9.12 -3.19
C GLU A 196 9.53 9.97 -3.27
N VAL A 197 8.58 9.70 -2.37
CA VAL A 197 7.34 10.47 -2.24
C VAL A 197 7.05 10.78 -0.77
N LEU A 198 6.37 11.89 -0.53
CA LEU A 198 5.69 12.13 0.75
C LEU A 198 4.33 11.44 0.72
N VAL A 199 4.02 10.74 1.79
CA VAL A 199 2.74 10.08 2.01
C VAL A 199 2.02 10.83 3.13
N ARG A 200 0.80 11.26 2.86
CA ARG A 200 -0.07 11.95 3.83
C ARG A 200 -1.06 10.96 4.43
N PHE A 201 -1.56 11.25 5.63
CA PHE A 201 -2.65 10.45 6.19
C PHE A 201 -3.87 10.46 5.26
N ASP A 202 -4.59 9.35 5.22
CA ASP A 202 -5.82 9.24 4.44
C ASP A 202 -6.98 10.01 5.09
N LYS A 203 -8.18 9.86 4.50
CA LYS A 203 -9.39 10.54 4.96
C LYS A 203 -9.90 10.07 6.32
N SER A 204 -9.40 8.92 6.81
CA SER A 204 -9.66 8.39 8.16
C SER A 204 -8.59 8.80 9.17
N GLY A 205 -7.49 9.42 8.71
CA GLY A 205 -6.35 9.78 9.56
C GLY A 205 -5.34 8.66 9.74
N ASP A 206 -5.42 7.63 8.89
CA ASP A 206 -4.57 6.44 8.93
C ASP A 206 -3.53 6.44 7.81
N PHE A 207 -2.50 5.64 7.97
CA PHE A 207 -1.54 5.33 6.91
C PHE A 207 -2.01 4.07 6.18
N SER A 208 -2.38 4.21 4.92
CA SER A 208 -3.07 3.18 4.14
C SER A 208 -2.69 3.21 2.66
N MET A 209 -3.11 2.22 1.87
CA MET A 209 -2.86 2.22 0.41
C MET A 209 -3.63 3.34 -0.32
N ASP A 210 -4.68 3.88 0.29
CA ASP A 210 -5.42 5.04 -0.24
C ASP A 210 -4.81 6.38 0.19
N SER A 211 -3.71 6.36 0.95
CA SER A 211 -3.00 7.57 1.39
C SER A 211 -2.47 8.36 0.20
N PRO A 212 -2.74 9.68 0.11
CA PRO A 212 -2.25 10.52 -0.96
C PRO A 212 -0.72 10.59 -0.99
N VAL A 213 -0.15 10.65 -2.20
CA VAL A 213 1.29 10.81 -2.41
C VAL A 213 1.65 12.09 -3.15
N GLU A 214 2.84 12.62 -2.86
CA GLU A 214 3.39 13.83 -3.46
C GLU A 214 4.85 13.63 -3.86
N ASN A 215 5.18 13.95 -5.11
CA ASN A 215 6.55 13.86 -5.65
C ASN A 215 7.49 14.83 -4.93
N VAL A 216 8.66 14.34 -4.54
CA VAL A 216 9.69 15.15 -3.86
C VAL A 216 11.06 15.00 -4.50
N VAL A 217 11.94 15.95 -4.20
CA VAL A 217 13.37 15.84 -4.52
C VAL A 217 13.96 14.74 -3.66
N GLU A 218 14.57 13.75 -4.29
CA GLU A 218 15.23 12.60 -3.64
C GLU A 218 16.33 13.08 -2.68
N ILE A 219 16.32 12.54 -1.46
CA ILE A 219 17.35 12.80 -0.44
C ILE A 219 18.36 11.65 -0.44
N THR A 220 17.93 10.47 -0.85
CA THR A 220 18.73 9.25 -0.95
C THR A 220 19.12 8.97 -2.40
N GLY A 221 20.12 8.11 -2.64
CA GLY A 221 20.43 7.64 -4.00
C GLY A 221 21.21 8.60 -4.93
N GLY A 222 21.73 9.73 -4.42
CA GLY A 222 22.73 10.56 -5.10
C GLY A 222 22.24 11.42 -6.27
N LYS A 223 21.12 11.09 -6.92
CA LYS A 223 20.58 11.83 -8.07
C LYS A 223 20.08 13.23 -7.72
N LYS A 224 19.65 13.48 -6.47
CA LYS A 224 19.16 14.79 -5.96
C LYS A 224 18.18 15.49 -6.93
N GLN A 225 17.40 14.72 -7.67
CA GLN A 225 16.43 15.21 -8.64
C GLN A 225 15.03 14.97 -8.11
N LYS A 226 14.07 15.75 -8.60
CA LYS A 226 12.65 15.49 -8.34
C LYS A 226 12.22 14.36 -9.27
N GLY A 227 12.08 13.17 -8.71
CA GLY A 227 11.46 12.06 -9.41
C GLY A 227 10.00 12.37 -9.75
N GLU A 228 9.54 11.93 -10.93
CA GLU A 228 8.15 12.13 -11.36
C GLU A 228 7.40 10.80 -11.45
N THR A 229 6.33 10.66 -10.67
CA THR A 229 5.32 9.61 -10.85
C THR A 229 3.94 10.22 -11.09
N LYS A 230 3.10 9.47 -11.82
CA LYS A 230 1.67 9.76 -12.04
C LYS A 230 0.78 9.18 -10.93
N ALA A 231 1.34 8.45 -9.98
CA ALA A 231 0.61 7.91 -8.84
C ALA A 231 0.05 9.05 -7.99
N THR A 232 -1.22 8.96 -7.61
CA THR A 232 -1.84 9.93 -6.70
C THR A 232 -2.10 9.36 -5.31
N VAL A 233 -1.99 8.04 -5.15
CA VAL A 233 -2.09 7.32 -3.88
C VAL A 233 -1.00 6.28 -3.74
N LEU A 234 -0.74 5.86 -2.50
CA LEU A 234 0.30 4.91 -2.15
C LEU A 234 0.17 3.58 -2.88
N GLY A 235 -1.04 3.04 -3.01
CA GLY A 235 -1.29 1.78 -3.70
C GLY A 235 -0.88 1.80 -5.18
N GLU A 236 -1.09 2.90 -5.89
CA GLU A 236 -0.61 3.07 -7.26
C GLU A 236 0.92 3.22 -7.31
N PHE A 237 1.47 3.93 -6.32
CA PHE A 237 2.90 4.12 -6.23
C PHE A 237 3.63 2.79 -6.02
N VAL A 238 3.09 1.85 -5.25
CA VAL A 238 3.74 0.57 -4.95
C VAL A 238 3.21 -0.64 -5.72
N GLY A 239 2.30 -0.49 -6.68
CA GLY A 239 1.79 -1.66 -7.40
C GLY A 239 0.85 -2.55 -6.58
N ALA A 240 0.10 -1.97 -5.64
CA ALA A 240 -0.82 -2.74 -4.80
C ALA A 240 -1.96 -3.37 -5.62
N LYS A 241 -2.42 -4.55 -5.19
CA LYS A 241 -3.52 -5.25 -5.86
C LYS A 241 -4.78 -4.37 -5.91
N GLY A 242 -5.39 -4.26 -7.09
CA GLY A 242 -6.60 -3.47 -7.31
C GLY A 242 -6.34 -2.01 -7.68
N TYR A 243 -5.08 -1.57 -7.77
CA TYR A 243 -4.69 -0.23 -8.18
C TYR A 243 -4.15 -0.23 -9.62
N GLN A 244 -4.46 0.81 -10.38
CA GLN A 244 -3.92 0.98 -11.72
C GLN A 244 -2.52 1.62 -11.65
N VAL A 245 -1.52 0.89 -12.13
CA VAL A 245 -0.11 1.27 -11.96
C VAL A 245 0.52 1.46 -13.33
N ASP A 246 1.32 2.51 -13.49
CA ASP A 246 2.20 2.68 -14.64
C ASP A 246 3.38 1.72 -14.41
N PRO A 247 3.56 0.66 -15.22
CA PRO A 247 4.60 -0.32 -14.97
C PRO A 247 5.96 0.36 -15.07
N TYR A 248 6.82 0.17 -14.07
CA TYR A 248 8.22 0.53 -14.22
C TYR A 248 8.91 -0.53 -15.05
N VAL A 249 9.41 -0.12 -16.21
CA VAL A 249 10.20 -0.95 -17.11
C VAL A 249 11.66 -0.85 -16.67
N ALA A 250 12.13 -1.88 -15.97
CA ALA A 250 13.51 -1.93 -15.49
C ALA A 250 14.49 -2.26 -16.61
N PHE A 251 14.02 -3.00 -17.62
CA PHE A 251 14.76 -3.34 -18.82
C PHE A 251 13.81 -3.63 -19.97
N GLU A 252 14.15 -3.15 -21.16
CA GLU A 252 13.49 -3.48 -22.40
C GLU A 252 14.52 -3.42 -23.52
N SER A 253 14.67 -4.52 -24.25
CA SER A 253 15.57 -4.62 -25.40
C SER A 253 15.02 -5.63 -26.40
N ASP A 254 15.05 -5.24 -27.66
CA ASP A 254 14.91 -6.11 -28.84
C ASP A 254 16.11 -7.06 -29.01
N LEU A 255 17.22 -6.77 -28.30
CA LEU A 255 18.47 -7.51 -28.29
C LEU A 255 19.19 -7.54 -29.65
N ASP A 256 19.00 -6.51 -30.48
CA ASP A 256 19.47 -6.49 -31.86
C ASP A 256 20.78 -5.69 -32.11
N ASP A 257 21.04 -4.59 -31.41
CA ASP A 257 22.21 -3.74 -31.67
C ASP A 257 23.06 -3.43 -30.42
N VAL A 258 22.44 -3.01 -29.30
CA VAL A 258 23.18 -2.61 -28.08
C VAL A 258 22.51 -3.12 -26.81
N LEU A 259 23.24 -3.94 -26.07
CA LEU A 259 22.76 -4.56 -24.84
C LEU A 259 22.99 -3.61 -23.66
N THR A 260 21.96 -2.81 -23.33
CA THR A 260 22.00 -1.83 -22.24
C THR A 260 20.89 -2.15 -21.22
N PRO A 261 21.18 -2.37 -19.92
CA PRO A 261 22.49 -2.34 -19.28
C PRO A 261 23.38 -3.51 -19.74
N PRO A 262 24.72 -3.38 -19.60
CA PRO A 262 25.65 -4.39 -20.06
C PRO A 262 25.37 -5.73 -19.38
N MET A 263 25.03 -6.73 -20.19
CA MET A 263 24.95 -8.11 -19.73
C MET A 263 26.36 -8.72 -19.68
N GLN A 264 26.58 -9.65 -18.75
CA GLN A 264 27.82 -10.40 -18.61
C GLN A 264 27.59 -11.84 -19.03
N ALA A 265 28.26 -12.28 -20.10
CA ALA A 265 28.27 -13.68 -20.50
C ALA A 265 29.44 -14.40 -19.83
N VAL A 266 29.16 -15.50 -19.13
CA VAL A 266 30.19 -16.37 -18.54
C VAL A 266 30.15 -17.71 -19.26
N SER A 267 31.27 -18.07 -19.91
CA SER A 267 31.44 -19.34 -20.64
C SER A 267 30.40 -19.57 -21.76
N LEU A 268 29.83 -18.48 -22.27
CA LEU A 268 28.88 -18.46 -23.38
C LEU A 268 29.37 -17.49 -24.46
N GLU A 269 29.18 -17.88 -25.72
CA GLU A 269 29.32 -16.98 -26.86
C GLU A 269 27.96 -16.31 -27.09
N VAL A 270 27.90 -14.98 -27.01
CA VAL A 270 26.67 -14.24 -27.25
C VAL A 270 26.86 -13.25 -28.39
N LYS A 271 25.94 -13.29 -29.36
CA LYS A 271 25.95 -12.42 -30.55
C LYS A 271 24.59 -11.76 -30.74
N PRO A 272 24.46 -10.45 -30.50
CA PRO A 272 23.24 -9.69 -30.83
C PRO A 272 23.10 -9.52 -32.35
N GLY A 273 21.90 -9.16 -32.79
CA GLY A 273 21.63 -8.77 -34.20
C GLY A 273 21.66 -9.92 -35.20
N VAL A 274 21.69 -11.18 -34.74
CA VAL A 274 21.66 -12.34 -35.61
C VAL A 274 20.25 -12.47 -36.19
N THR A 275 20.15 -12.57 -37.52
CA THR A 275 18.87 -12.88 -38.17
C THR A 275 18.67 -14.40 -38.18
N TYR A 276 17.58 -14.87 -37.57
CA TYR A 276 17.16 -16.28 -37.58
C TYR A 276 15.66 -16.35 -37.82
N GLU A 277 15.23 -17.08 -38.86
CA GLU A 277 13.82 -17.17 -39.27
C GLU A 277 13.13 -15.78 -39.33
N GLU A 278 13.74 -14.84 -40.05
CA GLU A 278 13.25 -13.46 -40.28
C GLU A 278 13.25 -12.52 -39.06
N ARG A 279 13.66 -12.99 -37.87
CA ARG A 279 13.80 -12.17 -36.66
C ARG A 279 15.24 -11.81 -36.38
N LYS A 280 15.51 -10.54 -36.09
CA LYS A 280 16.77 -10.14 -35.44
C LYS A 280 16.69 -10.52 -33.96
N CYS A 281 17.72 -11.18 -33.46
CA CYS A 281 17.70 -11.72 -32.11
C CYS A 281 19.10 -11.87 -31.51
N LEU A 282 19.12 -12.15 -30.22
CA LEU A 282 20.30 -12.57 -29.49
C LEU A 282 20.55 -14.05 -29.71
N ARG A 283 21.68 -14.40 -30.32
CA ARG A 283 22.15 -15.79 -30.35
C ARG A 283 23.00 -16.08 -29.12
N ILE A 284 22.57 -17.04 -28.32
CA ILE A 284 23.27 -17.52 -27.12
C ILE A 284 23.78 -18.93 -27.43
N LYS A 285 25.09 -19.11 -27.47
CA LYS A 285 25.73 -20.40 -27.77
C LYS A 285 26.61 -20.86 -26.61
N MET A 286 26.44 -22.11 -26.23
CA MET A 286 27.33 -22.78 -25.29
C MET A 286 28.37 -23.60 -26.03
N GLY A 287 29.63 -23.52 -25.62
CA GLY A 287 30.70 -24.35 -26.16
C GLY A 287 30.59 -25.82 -25.74
N PRO A 288 31.51 -26.68 -26.21
CA PRO A 288 31.54 -28.11 -25.86
C PRO A 288 31.71 -28.35 -24.35
N VAL A 289 32.50 -27.49 -23.71
CA VAL A 289 32.80 -27.50 -22.28
C VAL A 289 32.67 -26.07 -21.78
N ALA A 290 31.75 -25.83 -20.85
CA ALA A 290 31.50 -24.49 -20.32
C ALA A 290 31.45 -24.52 -18.78
N PRO A 291 32.37 -23.84 -18.08
CA PRO A 291 32.29 -23.71 -16.63
C PRO A 291 31.23 -22.69 -16.23
N ASN A 292 30.20 -23.12 -15.50
CA ASN A 292 29.08 -22.30 -15.01
C ASN A 292 28.48 -21.35 -16.09
N PRO A 293 28.02 -21.90 -17.23
CA PRO A 293 27.54 -21.13 -18.38
C PRO A 293 26.29 -20.34 -18.01
N ARG A 294 26.36 -19.01 -18.15
CA ARG A 294 25.22 -18.14 -17.88
C ARG A 294 25.35 -16.78 -18.54
N ILE A 295 24.23 -16.11 -18.70
CA ILE A 295 24.18 -14.65 -18.92
C ILE A 295 23.70 -14.02 -17.63
N GLU A 296 24.30 -12.91 -17.23
CA GLU A 296 23.90 -12.12 -16.07
C GLU A 296 23.54 -10.70 -16.50
N TRP A 297 22.33 -10.25 -16.16
CA TRP A 297 21.97 -8.85 -16.15
C TRP A 297 22.08 -8.35 -14.70
N PRO A 298 23.15 -7.58 -14.37
CA PRO A 298 23.41 -7.18 -13.00
C PRO A 298 22.39 -6.16 -12.51
N ASN A 299 22.01 -6.25 -11.22
CA ASN A 299 21.14 -5.29 -10.54
C ASN A 299 19.79 -5.02 -11.23
N LEU A 300 19.23 -6.04 -11.90
CA LEU A 300 17.96 -5.92 -12.62
C LEU A 300 16.74 -6.31 -11.78
N LEU A 301 16.97 -7.06 -10.69
CA LEU A 301 15.97 -7.55 -9.76
C LEU A 301 16.25 -6.97 -8.36
N GLU A 302 15.24 -6.97 -7.49
CA GLU A 302 15.42 -6.57 -6.10
C GLU A 302 15.76 -7.77 -5.20
N PRO A 303 16.47 -7.59 -4.07
CA PRO A 303 16.79 -8.67 -3.15
C PRO A 303 15.53 -9.30 -2.53
N GLU A 304 15.64 -10.54 -2.05
CA GLU A 304 14.58 -11.31 -1.38
C GLU A 304 13.93 -10.53 -0.23
N THR A 305 14.72 -9.78 0.54
CA THR A 305 14.23 -8.93 1.63
C THR A 305 13.26 -7.84 1.19
N SER A 306 13.27 -7.50 -0.10
CA SER A 306 12.24 -6.64 -0.67
C SER A 306 10.94 -7.41 -0.93
N ALA A 307 10.97 -8.68 -1.37
CA ALA A 307 9.81 -9.40 -1.88
C ALA A 307 9.05 -8.65 -3.01
N SER A 308 9.75 -8.00 -3.94
CA SER A 308 9.12 -7.34 -5.09
C SER A 308 8.63 -8.37 -6.13
N VAL A 309 7.58 -8.05 -6.90
CA VAL A 309 7.08 -8.89 -8.00
C VAL A 309 7.50 -8.31 -9.34
N VAL A 310 8.16 -9.13 -10.14
CA VAL A 310 8.58 -8.80 -11.50
C VAL A 310 7.84 -9.64 -12.54
N LYS A 311 7.66 -9.07 -13.73
CA LYS A 311 7.16 -9.76 -14.91
C LYS A 311 8.18 -9.67 -16.04
N LEU A 312 8.57 -10.83 -16.54
CA LEU A 312 9.43 -11.00 -17.70
C LEU A 312 8.55 -11.33 -18.90
N ASN A 313 8.69 -10.59 -19.99
CA ASN A 313 8.15 -10.94 -21.30
C ASN A 313 9.32 -11.11 -22.27
N PHE A 314 9.26 -12.11 -23.13
CA PHE A 314 10.30 -12.38 -24.13
C PHE A 314 9.75 -13.33 -25.19
N HIS A 315 10.38 -13.39 -26.37
CA HIS A 315 10.25 -14.57 -27.22
C HIS A 315 11.55 -15.33 -27.31
N TYR A 316 11.41 -16.63 -27.51
CA TYR A 316 12.55 -17.51 -27.65
C TYR A 316 12.32 -18.55 -28.72
N LEU A 317 13.42 -19.10 -29.22
CA LEU A 317 13.45 -20.29 -30.04
C LEU A 317 14.58 -21.20 -29.57
N ILE A 318 14.24 -22.46 -29.33
CA ILE A 318 15.20 -23.55 -29.11
C ILE A 318 15.27 -24.36 -30.40
N PRO A 319 16.40 -24.38 -31.12
CA PRO A 319 16.54 -25.15 -32.36
C PRO A 319 16.33 -26.66 -32.14
N LEU A 320 15.82 -27.37 -33.15
CA LEU A 320 15.62 -28.83 -33.08
C LEU A 320 16.95 -29.59 -33.10
N GLU A 321 17.98 -28.98 -33.69
CA GLU A 321 19.34 -29.50 -33.88
C GLU A 321 20.12 -29.61 -32.56
N ASN A 322 19.67 -28.91 -31.52
CA ASN A 322 20.20 -29.03 -30.17
C ASN A 322 20.09 -30.49 -29.69
N GLN A 323 21.20 -31.10 -29.30
CA GLN A 323 21.27 -32.53 -28.98
C GLN A 323 21.07 -32.80 -27.50
N LYS A 324 21.64 -31.97 -26.63
CA LYS A 324 21.67 -32.20 -25.18
C LYS A 324 20.78 -31.23 -24.41
N LEU A 325 20.41 -30.10 -25.02
CA LEU A 325 19.62 -29.10 -24.32
C LEU A 325 18.16 -29.54 -24.10
N ARG A 326 17.73 -29.66 -22.85
CA ARG A 326 16.31 -29.88 -22.54
C ARG A 326 15.51 -28.58 -22.54
N GLY A 327 16.16 -27.48 -22.18
CA GLY A 327 15.54 -26.18 -22.12
C GLY A 327 16.47 -25.10 -21.61
N PHE A 328 15.92 -23.96 -21.23
CA PHE A 328 16.63 -22.94 -20.47
C PHE A 328 15.68 -22.32 -19.44
N ALA A 329 16.24 -21.62 -18.47
CA ALA A 329 15.47 -20.92 -17.45
C ALA A 329 16.09 -19.57 -17.11
N PHE A 330 15.23 -18.68 -16.60
CA PHE A 330 15.67 -17.47 -15.94
C PHE A 330 15.71 -17.69 -14.43
N HIS A 331 16.72 -17.14 -13.75
CA HIS A 331 16.97 -17.33 -12.32
C HIS A 331 17.28 -15.99 -11.66
N GLN A 332 17.05 -15.93 -10.35
CA GLN A 332 17.61 -14.91 -9.49
C GLN A 332 18.70 -15.53 -8.61
N GLY A 333 19.96 -15.15 -8.83
CA GLY A 333 21.09 -15.75 -8.09
C GLY A 333 21.35 -17.23 -8.45
N LEU A 334 21.61 -18.08 -7.44
CA LEU A 334 21.97 -19.51 -7.62
C LEU A 334 20.81 -20.47 -7.25
N LEU A 335 19.58 -19.96 -7.15
CA LEU A 335 18.40 -20.74 -6.76
C LEU A 335 17.70 -21.36 -7.97
N ALA A 336 16.56 -22.03 -7.72
CA ALA A 336 15.66 -22.57 -8.73
C ALA A 336 15.23 -21.54 -9.79
N PRO A 337 14.76 -21.99 -10.96
CA PRO A 337 14.15 -21.11 -11.96
C PRO A 337 13.09 -20.18 -11.36
N LEU A 338 13.01 -18.96 -11.89
CA LEU A 338 11.94 -18.01 -11.58
C LEU A 338 10.59 -18.67 -11.88
N ASP A 339 9.72 -18.67 -10.87
CA ASP A 339 8.41 -19.34 -10.90
C ASP A 339 8.48 -20.85 -11.24
N GLY A 340 9.64 -21.48 -11.04
CA GLY A 340 9.88 -22.89 -11.38
C GLY A 340 9.78 -23.22 -12.87
N GLN A 341 9.74 -22.22 -13.75
CA GLN A 341 9.48 -22.45 -15.17
C GLN A 341 10.77 -22.70 -15.97
N VAL A 342 10.79 -23.81 -16.71
CA VAL A 342 11.81 -24.12 -17.72
C VAL A 342 11.20 -24.00 -19.11
N MET A 343 11.85 -23.27 -19.99
CA MET A 343 11.47 -23.12 -21.40
C MET A 343 11.96 -24.32 -22.18
N THR A 344 11.02 -25.14 -22.69
CA THR A 344 11.33 -26.43 -23.33
C THR A 344 10.78 -26.55 -24.75
N THR A 345 10.00 -25.57 -25.24
CA THR A 345 9.43 -25.66 -26.60
C THR A 345 10.52 -25.48 -27.65
N ARG A 346 10.58 -26.38 -28.63
CA ARG A 346 11.63 -26.41 -29.66
C ARG A 346 11.04 -26.22 -31.06
N GLY A 347 11.89 -25.78 -31.99
CA GLY A 347 11.59 -25.71 -33.43
C GLY A 347 10.64 -24.60 -33.87
N ARG A 348 10.31 -23.65 -32.98
CA ARG A 348 9.49 -22.48 -33.31
C ARG A 348 9.70 -21.36 -32.31
N TRP A 349 9.38 -20.14 -32.73
CA TRP A 349 9.29 -18.99 -31.85
C TRP A 349 8.11 -19.09 -30.89
N VAL A 350 8.36 -18.78 -29.62
CA VAL A 350 7.35 -18.80 -28.55
C VAL A 350 7.45 -17.52 -27.74
N GLY A 351 6.35 -16.77 -27.65
CA GLY A 351 6.20 -15.68 -26.70
C GLY A 351 5.90 -16.23 -25.31
N LYS A 352 6.58 -15.71 -24.29
CA LYS A 352 6.43 -16.15 -22.91
C LYS A 352 6.31 -14.97 -21.96
N SER A 353 5.50 -15.16 -20.94
CA SER A 353 5.38 -14.27 -19.78
C SER A 353 5.63 -15.07 -18.50
N ILE A 354 6.56 -14.63 -17.66
CA ILE A 354 6.83 -15.18 -16.33
C ILE A 354 6.55 -14.09 -15.31
N VAL A 355 5.83 -14.41 -14.23
CA VAL A 355 5.61 -13.52 -13.09
C VAL A 355 6.24 -14.19 -11.87
N ALA A 356 7.16 -13.51 -11.20
CA ALA A 356 7.90 -14.09 -10.08
C ALA A 356 8.13 -13.04 -8.98
N GLU A 357 8.11 -13.51 -7.73
CA GLU A 357 8.58 -12.75 -6.58
C GLU A 357 10.11 -12.86 -6.47
N SER A 358 10.75 -11.83 -5.93
CA SER A 358 12.17 -11.89 -5.56
C SER A 358 12.40 -12.96 -4.49
N VAL A 359 13.26 -13.94 -4.79
CA VAL A 359 13.54 -15.11 -3.94
C VAL A 359 15.01 -15.20 -3.49
N ASN A 360 15.86 -14.25 -3.88
CA ASN A 360 17.28 -14.26 -3.49
C ASN A 360 17.79 -12.85 -3.20
N ASN A 361 18.75 -12.71 -2.27
CA ASN A 361 19.41 -11.42 -2.01
C ASN A 361 20.29 -10.93 -3.18
N ASN A 362 20.59 -11.80 -4.16
CA ASN A 362 21.27 -11.42 -5.39
C ASN A 362 20.29 -10.72 -6.35
N ALA A 363 20.61 -9.47 -6.69
CA ALA A 363 19.83 -8.61 -7.58
C ALA A 363 19.97 -8.94 -9.09
N ASN A 364 20.72 -9.97 -9.45
CA ASN A 364 20.98 -10.28 -10.86
C ASN A 364 19.90 -11.18 -11.44
N LEU A 365 19.38 -10.81 -12.62
CA LEU A 365 18.67 -11.73 -13.48
C LEU A 365 19.70 -12.59 -14.22
N ARG A 366 19.52 -13.91 -14.20
CA ARG A 366 20.42 -14.84 -14.87
C ARG A 366 19.69 -15.74 -15.84
N PHE A 367 20.32 -16.02 -16.97
CA PHE A 367 19.90 -17.07 -17.90
C PHE A 367 20.79 -18.30 -17.69
N TYR A 368 20.19 -19.47 -17.56
CA TYR A 368 20.88 -20.75 -17.50
C TYR A 368 20.30 -21.73 -18.51
N PHE A 369 21.17 -22.55 -19.08
CA PHE A 369 20.75 -23.74 -19.81
C PHE A 369 20.34 -24.85 -18.84
N GLU A 370 19.28 -25.58 -19.19
CA GLU A 370 18.67 -26.60 -18.34
C GLU A 370 18.78 -28.01 -18.91
N GLY A 371 18.90 -28.99 -18.01
CA GLY A 371 18.93 -30.42 -18.33
C GLY A 371 20.24 -30.94 -18.93
N LEU A 372 21.35 -30.23 -18.72
CA LEU A 372 22.69 -30.63 -19.15
C LEU A 372 23.37 -31.53 -18.11
N SER A 373 24.17 -32.50 -18.57
CA SER A 373 24.99 -33.33 -17.69
C SER A 373 26.30 -32.64 -17.30
N GLY A 374 26.63 -32.67 -16.00
CA GLY A 374 27.84 -32.08 -15.44
C GLY A 374 27.81 -32.02 -13.91
N GLY A 375 28.91 -32.42 -13.26
CA GLY A 375 29.07 -32.31 -11.81
C GLY A 375 29.72 -31.00 -11.41
N GLY A 376 29.13 -30.31 -10.44
CA GLY A 376 29.78 -29.28 -9.62
C GLY A 376 29.99 -27.92 -10.27
N LYS A 377 30.61 -27.79 -11.46
CA LYS A 377 30.98 -26.49 -12.06
C LYS A 377 31.12 -26.45 -13.58
N THR A 378 31.15 -27.58 -14.29
CA THR A 378 31.41 -27.63 -15.74
C THR A 378 30.35 -28.46 -16.46
N PHE A 379 29.79 -27.91 -17.54
CA PHE A 379 28.70 -28.51 -18.30
C PHE A 379 29.17 -28.92 -19.71
N ASN A 380 28.74 -30.10 -20.14
CA ASN A 380 29.07 -30.64 -21.46
C ASN A 380 27.99 -30.27 -22.46
N GLY A 381 28.18 -29.10 -23.07
CA GLY A 381 27.16 -28.37 -23.80
C GLY A 381 27.09 -28.57 -25.31
N GLY A 382 27.82 -29.51 -25.92
CA GLY A 382 27.51 -30.00 -27.27
C GLY A 382 27.35 -28.99 -28.43
N ASN A 383 27.75 -27.71 -28.29
CA ASN A 383 27.37 -26.59 -29.17
C ASN A 383 25.88 -26.22 -29.16
N GLU A 384 25.18 -26.35 -28.03
CA GLU A 384 23.77 -25.95 -27.90
C GLU A 384 23.57 -24.43 -28.12
N VAL A 385 22.44 -24.07 -28.75
CA VAL A 385 22.07 -22.68 -29.07
C VAL A 385 20.67 -22.35 -28.58
N VAL A 386 20.45 -21.12 -28.10
CA VAL A 386 19.12 -20.52 -27.92
C VAL A 386 19.10 -19.16 -28.59
N TYR A 387 17.98 -18.85 -29.23
CA TYR A 387 17.68 -17.51 -29.74
C TYR A 387 16.68 -16.83 -28.81
N LEU A 388 16.94 -15.57 -28.47
CA LEU A 388 16.10 -14.76 -27.59
C LEU A 388 15.86 -13.39 -28.25
N ASP A 389 14.62 -12.92 -28.23
CA ASP A 389 14.26 -11.54 -28.62
C ASP A 389 13.28 -10.92 -27.61
N ASP A 390 13.10 -9.59 -27.72
CA ASP A 390 12.10 -8.80 -27.01
C ASP A 390 12.07 -9.01 -25.48
N LEU A 391 13.24 -9.08 -24.83
CA LEU A 391 13.29 -9.26 -23.38
C LEU A 391 12.90 -7.96 -22.67
N LYS A 392 11.76 -8.01 -21.99
CA LYS A 392 11.20 -6.92 -21.18
C LYS A 392 11.01 -7.35 -19.73
N VAL A 393 11.63 -6.63 -18.80
CA VAL A 393 11.49 -6.82 -17.35
C VAL A 393 10.74 -5.63 -16.76
N THR A 394 9.60 -5.93 -16.12
CA THR A 394 8.72 -4.90 -15.52
C THR A 394 8.44 -5.20 -14.06
N PHE A 395 8.47 -4.19 -13.20
CA PHE A 395 7.99 -4.34 -11.84
C PHE A 395 6.47 -4.19 -11.81
N GLN A 396 5.80 -5.19 -11.23
CA GLN A 396 4.35 -5.23 -11.06
C GLN A 396 3.96 -4.75 -9.67
N GLN A 397 4.69 -5.20 -8.64
CA GLN A 397 4.48 -4.82 -7.26
C GLN A 397 5.82 -4.50 -6.61
N PHE A 398 5.91 -3.32 -6.02
CA PHE A 398 7.13 -2.81 -5.42
C PHE A 398 7.09 -2.95 -3.92
N SER A 399 8.28 -2.97 -3.37
CA SER A 399 8.50 -2.72 -1.96
C SER A 399 8.87 -1.27 -1.74
N ALA A 400 8.62 -0.82 -0.52
CA ALA A 400 8.94 0.55 -0.13
C ALA A 400 9.43 0.61 1.31
N HIS A 401 10.33 1.55 1.54
CA HIS A 401 11.05 1.71 2.79
C HIS A 401 10.83 3.11 3.36
N SER A 402 10.78 3.20 4.69
CA SER A 402 10.66 4.48 5.41
C SER A 402 11.98 5.24 5.35
N VAL A 403 11.95 6.44 4.79
CA VAL A 403 13.08 7.39 4.80
C VAL A 403 13.00 8.28 6.03
N ALA A 404 11.81 8.80 6.34
CA ALA A 404 11.57 9.65 7.51
C ALA A 404 10.11 9.59 7.97
N THR A 405 9.88 9.63 9.28
CA THR A 405 8.54 9.79 9.85
C THR A 405 8.28 11.23 10.24
N TYR A 406 7.01 11.62 10.24
CA TYR A 406 6.56 12.97 10.56
C TYR A 406 5.56 12.95 11.70
N LYS A 407 5.62 13.98 12.55
CA LYS A 407 4.67 14.27 13.62
C LYS A 407 4.28 15.74 13.51
N ASP A 408 2.98 16.02 13.43
CA ASP A 408 2.43 17.37 13.28
C ASP A 408 2.98 18.13 12.05
N GLY A 409 3.25 17.39 10.96
CA GLY A 409 3.83 17.95 9.74
C GLY A 409 5.31 18.33 9.83
N LYS A 410 5.97 18.04 10.97
CA LYS A 410 7.41 18.20 11.16
C LYS A 410 8.10 16.84 11.15
N VAL A 411 9.34 16.82 10.68
CA VAL A 411 10.18 15.61 10.68
C VAL A 411 10.35 15.14 12.12
N ALA A 412 9.84 13.95 12.43
CA ALA A 412 9.90 13.34 13.76
C ALA A 412 11.14 12.46 13.94
N SER A 413 11.68 11.91 12.85
CA SER A 413 12.94 11.14 12.83
C SER A 413 13.92 11.75 11.84
N LYS A 414 15.21 11.81 12.16
CA LYS A 414 16.23 12.18 11.17
C LYS A 414 16.08 11.28 9.93
N PRO A 415 16.08 11.84 8.70
CA PRO A 415 16.01 11.03 7.50
C PRO A 415 17.15 10.01 7.45
N VAL A 416 16.81 8.76 7.19
CA VAL A 416 17.78 7.67 7.01
C VAL A 416 18.27 7.72 5.57
N THR A 417 19.44 8.33 5.37
CA THR A 417 20.03 8.53 4.04
C THR A 417 20.63 7.26 3.46
N ASP A 418 21.07 6.35 4.32
CA ASP A 418 21.54 5.02 3.92
C ASP A 418 20.35 4.15 3.52
N ALA A 419 20.32 3.78 2.24
CA ALA A 419 19.26 2.98 1.63
C ALA A 419 19.09 1.61 2.29
N GLU A 420 20.18 0.98 2.74
CA GLU A 420 20.16 -0.37 3.31
C GLU A 420 19.66 -0.38 4.76
N ALA A 421 19.81 0.74 5.47
CA ALA A 421 19.34 0.90 6.85
C ALA A 421 17.85 1.27 6.97
N GLN A 422 17.15 1.50 5.85
CA GLN A 422 15.75 1.94 5.86
C GLN A 422 14.78 0.79 6.19
N LYS A 423 13.94 1.00 7.21
CA LYS A 423 12.92 0.02 7.62
C LYS A 423 11.89 -0.19 6.51
N SER A 424 11.71 -1.44 6.08
CA SER A 424 10.63 -1.81 5.16
C SER A 424 9.27 -1.47 5.78
N ILE A 425 8.37 -0.94 4.98
CA ILE A 425 6.99 -0.65 5.37
C ILE A 425 5.98 -1.29 4.41
N ILE A 426 6.44 -1.63 3.21
CA ILE A 426 5.66 -2.29 2.16
C ILE A 426 6.51 -3.40 1.57
N LEU A 427 5.93 -4.60 1.45
CA LEU A 427 6.51 -5.74 0.74
C LEU A 427 5.49 -6.22 -0.30
N SER A 428 5.92 -6.36 -1.56
CA SER A 428 5.05 -6.82 -2.66
C SER A 428 3.73 -6.03 -2.79
N GLY A 429 3.80 -4.70 -2.67
CA GLY A 429 2.62 -3.84 -2.71
C GLY A 429 1.64 -4.03 -1.54
N ARG A 430 2.06 -4.64 -0.42
CA ARG A 430 1.26 -4.82 0.80
C ARG A 430 1.91 -4.11 1.99
N LEU A 431 1.10 -3.43 2.81
CA LEU A 431 1.56 -2.87 4.08
C LEU A 431 1.94 -3.99 5.03
N ILE A 432 3.11 -3.87 5.66
CA ILE A 432 3.46 -4.73 6.79
C ILE A 432 3.00 -4.07 8.08
N SER A 433 2.46 -4.85 9.03
CA SER A 433 2.08 -4.32 10.33
C SER A 433 3.30 -3.73 11.01
N GLN A 434 3.24 -2.43 11.33
CA GLN A 434 4.26 -1.80 12.16
C GLN A 434 4.02 -2.27 13.60
N ASN A 435 4.70 -3.34 14.00
CA ASN A 435 4.86 -3.68 15.42
C ASN A 435 5.68 -2.59 16.13
#